data_AF-A0A517Q9M9-F1
#
_entry.id   AF-A0A517Q9M9-F1
#
_cell.length_a   1.000
_cell.length_b   1.000
_cell.length_c   1.000
_cell.angle_alpha   90.00
_cell.angle_beta   90.00
_cell.angle_gamma   90.00
#
_symmetry.space_group_name_H-M   'P 1'
#
loop_
_entity.id
_entity.type
_entity.pdbx_description
1 polymer ?
#
loop_
_entity_poly.entity_id
_entity_poly.type
_entity_poly.pdbx_seq_one_letter_code
_entity_poly.pdbx_strand_id
1 'polypeptide(L)'
;MQRSLLRSTAAMALIVFGAAMGFISFELVSNRFGNTDTLGLFLFGLAGCVFVTGVALFFLRLPRAILVGIIAAPLSVVLLFVLYWVTLFTTAFQNRNHQDFAANGVSQIQPARQMDELFDECHHYITYGKESPLFNSVAYFGDRYQLTMQVPVNIQSKTSGSVTGEPNFYLNEIETITVSPSGGVGTSYSRNLHFGSTEWQKVFEAKGDFSTIGFDIKPTGVANFQKHVDASR
;
A
#
# COMPACT_ATOMS: atom_id res chain seq x y z
N MET A 1 23.73 41.48 32.13
CA MET A 1 24.21 41.02 30.81
C MET A 1 24.41 39.49 30.77
N GLN A 2 25.22 38.89 31.65
CA GLN A 2 25.52 37.45 31.64
C GLN A 2 24.28 36.52 31.71
N ARG A 3 23.27 36.87 32.52
CA ARG A 3 22.02 36.09 32.63
C ARG A 3 21.13 36.12 31.37
N SER A 4 21.13 37.22 30.60
CA SER A 4 20.33 37.27 29.36
C SER A 4 21.01 36.50 28.23
N LEU A 5 22.35 36.52 28.21
CA LEU A 5 23.14 35.77 27.24
C LEU A 5 22.95 34.26 27.42
N LEU A 6 23.10 33.76 28.67
CA LEU A 6 22.91 32.35 28.99
C LEU A 6 21.51 31.83 28.60
N ARG A 7 20.48 32.66 28.82
CA ARG A 7 19.09 32.31 28.49
C ARG A 7 18.85 32.25 26.98
N SER A 8 19.43 33.19 26.22
CA SER A 8 19.36 33.18 24.76
C SER A 8 20.04 31.93 24.17
N THR A 9 21.23 31.58 24.69
CA THR A 9 21.97 30.39 24.26
C THR A 9 21.20 29.10 24.56
N ALA A 10 20.61 28.99 25.76
CA ALA A 10 19.80 27.83 26.13
C ALA A 10 18.52 27.69 25.27
N ALA A 11 17.86 28.81 24.97
CA ALA A 11 16.68 28.82 24.10
C ALA A 11 17.03 28.37 22.68
N MET A 12 18.12 28.89 22.11
CA MET A 12 18.61 28.49 20.79
C MET A 12 18.98 27.01 20.73
N ALA A 13 19.66 26.48 21.74
CA ALA A 13 20.01 25.06 21.80
C ALA A 13 18.76 24.16 21.79
N LEU A 14 17.72 24.51 22.55
CA LEU A 14 16.45 23.77 22.59
C LEU A 14 15.70 23.84 21.26
N ILE A 15 15.67 25.00 20.61
CA ILE A 15 15.04 25.16 19.29
C ILE A 15 15.74 24.26 18.25
N VAL A 16 17.08 24.31 18.19
CA VAL A 16 17.86 23.51 17.24
C VAL A 16 17.70 22.02 17.51
N PHE A 17 17.77 21.60 18.78
CA PHE A 17 17.61 20.20 19.17
C PHE A 17 16.19 19.68 18.88
N GLY A 18 15.16 20.46 19.21
CA GLY A 18 13.78 20.12 18.88
C GLY A 18 13.55 19.99 17.38
N ALA A 19 14.09 20.90 16.57
CA ALA A 19 13.98 20.83 15.11
C ALA A 19 14.69 19.59 14.53
N ALA A 20 15.92 19.29 14.99
CA ALA A 20 16.67 18.12 14.54
C ALA A 20 15.96 16.81 14.91
N MET A 21 15.45 16.71 16.14
CA MET A 21 14.68 15.54 16.57
C MET A 21 13.37 15.40 15.79
N GLY A 22 12.70 16.50 15.46
CA GLY A 22 11.49 16.51 14.66
C GLY A 22 11.74 15.98 13.24
N PHE A 23 12.87 16.36 12.64
CA PHE A 23 13.28 15.86 11.32
C PHE A 23 13.55 14.34 11.33
N ILE A 24 14.33 13.85 12.31
CA ILE A 24 14.60 12.41 12.45
C ILE A 24 13.30 11.62 12.67
N SER A 25 12.42 12.15 13.50
CA SER A 25 11.13 11.52 13.81
C SER A 25 10.21 11.52 12.59
N PHE A 26 10.21 12.59 11.80
CA PHE A 26 9.48 12.65 10.54
C PHE A 26 9.98 11.60 9.55
N GLU A 27 11.29 11.43 9.40
CA GLU A 27 11.87 10.37 8.56
C GLU A 27 11.51 8.97 9.06
N LEU A 28 11.46 8.73 10.37
CA LEU A 28 11.02 7.46 10.95
C LEU A 28 9.52 7.19 10.70
N VAL A 29 8.69 8.24 10.73
CA VAL A 29 7.24 8.14 10.45
C VAL A 29 6.96 8.04 8.94
N SER A 30 7.76 8.72 8.12
CA SER A 30 7.57 8.83 6.66
C SER A 30 8.26 7.72 5.88
N ASN A 31 9.15 6.95 6.50
CA ASN A 31 9.92 5.92 5.83
C ASN A 31 9.01 4.83 5.24
N ARG A 32 8.79 4.94 3.92
CA ARG A 32 8.91 3.93 2.84
C ARG A 32 8.34 2.50 3.00
N PHE A 33 7.80 2.08 4.13
CA PHE A 33 7.48 0.68 4.38
C PHE A 33 6.05 0.42 4.83
N GLY A 34 5.15 1.40 4.72
CA GLY A 34 3.71 1.19 4.95
C GLY A 34 3.35 0.77 6.38
N ASN A 35 4.30 0.78 7.32
CA ASN A 35 4.10 0.43 8.71
C ASN A 35 4.59 1.60 9.56
N THR A 36 3.67 2.29 10.23
CA THR A 36 4.00 3.47 11.04
C THR A 36 4.65 3.01 12.32
N ASP A 37 5.93 3.36 12.51
CA ASP A 37 6.63 3.06 13.76
C ASP A 37 6.11 3.97 14.88
N THR A 38 5.44 3.39 15.87
CA THR A 38 4.98 4.07 17.08
C THR A 38 6.08 4.85 17.81
N LEU A 39 7.34 4.43 17.67
CA LEU A 39 8.49 5.14 18.22
C LEU A 39 8.72 6.49 17.52
N GLY A 40 8.53 6.55 16.20
CA GLY A 40 8.67 7.78 15.42
C GLY A 40 7.66 8.85 15.86
N LEU A 41 6.41 8.47 16.11
CA LEU A 41 5.37 9.39 16.60
C LEU A 41 5.69 9.94 17.99
N PHE A 42 6.20 9.07 18.88
CA PHE A 42 6.61 9.48 20.22
C PHE A 42 7.75 10.50 20.19
N LEU A 43 8.78 10.24 19.38
CA LEU A 43 9.91 11.15 19.23
C LEU A 43 9.49 12.49 18.58
N PHE A 44 8.52 12.46 17.65
CA PHE A 44 7.98 13.68 17.03
C PHE A 44 7.24 14.55 18.07
N GLY A 45 6.49 13.92 18.98
CA GLY A 45 5.87 14.60 20.11
C GLY A 45 6.90 15.28 21.01
N LEU A 46 7.92 14.54 21.45
CA LEU A 46 9.01 15.07 22.28
C LEU A 46 9.75 16.24 21.60
N ALA A 47 10.04 16.12 20.31
CA ALA A 47 10.66 17.17 19.51
C ALA A 47 9.84 18.48 19.55
N GLY A 48 8.52 18.38 19.37
CA GLY A 48 7.61 19.52 19.49
C GLY A 48 7.65 20.17 20.88
N CYS A 49 7.69 19.37 21.95
CA CYS A 49 7.78 19.86 23.33
C CYS A 49 9.05 20.69 23.58
N VAL A 50 10.20 20.16 23.15
CA VAL A 50 11.50 20.82 23.29
C VAL A 50 11.52 22.14 22.50
N PHE A 51 11.01 22.11 21.27
CA PHE A 51 10.96 23.28 20.40
C PHE A 51 10.10 24.41 21.00
N VAL A 52 8.86 24.11 21.40
CA VAL A 52 7.93 25.10 22.00
C VAL A 52 8.50 25.67 23.29
N THR A 53 9.15 24.84 24.11
CA THR A 53 9.82 25.31 25.33
C THR A 53 10.96 26.29 25.02
N GLY A 54 11.77 25.98 24.00
CA GLY A 54 12.83 26.87 23.51
C GLY A 54 12.29 28.24 23.04
N VAL A 55 11.21 28.24 22.25
CA VAL A 55 10.55 29.47 21.79
C VAL A 55 9.94 30.25 22.96
N ALA A 56 9.25 29.58 23.89
CA ALA A 56 8.65 30.24 25.05
C ALA A 56 9.71 30.92 25.94
N LEU A 57 10.91 30.33 26.05
CA LEU A 57 12.03 30.91 26.81
C LEU A 57 12.55 32.24 26.22
N PHE A 58 12.31 32.55 24.95
CA PHE A 58 12.63 33.86 24.38
C PHE A 58 11.71 34.97 24.92
N PHE A 59 10.40 34.70 25.02
CA PHE A 59 9.40 35.72 25.29
C PHE A 59 8.92 35.77 26.74
N LEU A 60 8.98 34.65 27.47
CA LEU A 60 8.37 34.50 28.80
C LEU A 60 9.39 34.28 29.91
N ARG A 61 9.16 34.85 31.09
CA ARG A 61 9.98 34.55 32.28
C ARG A 61 10.02 33.04 32.54
N LEU A 62 11.16 32.54 33.01
CA LEU A 62 11.44 31.11 33.24
C LEU A 62 10.28 30.30 33.84
N PRO A 63 9.63 30.69 34.96
CA PRO A 63 8.54 29.89 35.51
C PRO A 63 7.31 29.81 34.60
N ARG A 64 7.01 30.86 33.83
CA ARG A 64 5.91 30.87 32.86
C ARG A 64 6.27 30.05 31.62
N ALA A 65 7.52 30.12 31.16
CA ALA A 65 7.99 29.31 30.03
C ALA A 65 7.94 27.80 30.36
N ILE A 66 8.35 27.41 31.58
CA ILE A 66 8.27 26.02 32.04
C ILE A 66 6.81 25.56 32.11
N LEU A 67 5.90 26.37 32.68
CA LEU A 67 4.48 26.03 32.74
C LEU A 67 3.87 25.83 31.34
N VAL A 68 4.21 26.72 30.38
CA VAL A 68 3.77 26.57 28.98
C VAL A 68 4.32 25.28 28.38
N GLY A 69 5.59 24.93 28.62
CA GLY A 69 6.16 23.66 28.16
C GLY A 69 5.43 22.44 28.73
N ILE A 70 5.12 22.44 30.03
CA ILE A 70 4.42 21.35 30.72
C ILE A 70 3.00 21.14 30.18
N ILE A 71 2.31 22.22 29.79
CA ILE A 71 0.93 22.13 29.26
C ILE A 71 0.94 21.82 27.76
N ALA A 72 1.82 22.47 27.00
CA ALA A 72 1.91 22.30 25.56
C ALA A 72 2.35 20.89 25.17
N ALA A 73 3.20 20.25 25.97
CA ALA A 73 3.72 18.91 25.71
C ALA A 73 2.64 17.79 25.65
N PRO A 74 1.79 17.59 26.68
CA PRO A 74 0.73 16.60 26.60
C PRO A 74 -0.30 16.96 25.53
N LEU A 75 -0.60 18.25 25.31
CA LEU A 75 -1.50 18.69 24.25
C LEU A 75 -0.96 18.36 22.85
N SER A 76 0.33 18.55 22.59
CA SER A 76 0.93 18.22 21.29
C SER A 76 0.92 16.71 21.05
N VAL A 77 1.23 15.90 22.08
CA VAL A 77 1.15 14.44 21.99
C VAL A 77 -0.29 13.98 21.71
N VAL A 78 -1.28 14.53 22.41
CA VAL A 78 -2.70 14.22 22.16
C VAL A 78 -3.11 14.61 20.75
N LEU A 79 -2.72 15.80 20.28
CA LEU A 79 -3.03 16.25 18.92
C LEU A 79 -2.40 15.34 17.86
N LEU A 80 -1.11 14.97 18.03
CA LEU A 80 -0.43 14.06 17.10
C LEU A 80 -1.06 12.68 17.09
N PHE A 81 -1.47 12.18 18.25
CA PHE A 81 -2.19 10.91 18.36
C PHE A 81 -3.54 10.99 17.63
N VAL A 82 -4.32 12.07 17.83
CA VAL A 82 -5.57 12.28 17.09
C VAL A 82 -5.32 12.36 15.58
N LEU A 83 -4.34 13.14 15.13
CA LEU A 83 -3.99 13.26 13.71
C LEU A 83 -3.54 11.92 13.13
N TYR A 84 -2.77 11.12 13.87
CA TYR A 84 -2.37 9.77 13.49
C TYR A 84 -3.57 8.85 13.31
N TRP A 85 -4.52 8.87 14.25
CA TRP A 85 -5.74 8.07 14.10
C TRP A 85 -6.58 8.55 12.92
N VAL A 86 -6.74 9.87 12.74
CA VAL A 86 -7.47 10.42 11.60
C VAL A 86 -6.82 9.98 10.28
N THR A 87 -5.48 10.07 10.15
CA THR A 87 -4.79 9.64 8.92
C THR A 87 -4.94 8.14 8.70
N LEU A 88 -4.69 7.32 9.72
CA LEU A 88 -4.85 5.86 9.65
C LEU A 88 -6.28 5.46 9.27
N PHE A 89 -7.29 6.07 9.89
CA PHE A 89 -8.69 5.84 9.53
C PHE A 89 -8.98 6.28 8.09
N THR A 90 -8.55 7.49 7.68
CA THR A 90 -8.79 7.96 6.30
C THR A 90 -8.17 7.03 5.25
N THR A 91 -6.93 6.56 5.46
CA THR A 91 -6.29 5.59 4.57
C THR A 91 -7.01 4.24 4.56
N ALA A 92 -7.41 3.73 5.73
CA ALA A 92 -8.17 2.49 5.82
C ALA A 92 -9.53 2.58 5.11
N PHE A 93 -10.23 3.72 5.23
CA PHE A 93 -11.48 3.98 4.54
C PHE A 93 -11.30 4.12 3.02
N GLN A 94 -10.26 4.81 2.57
CA GLN A 94 -9.93 4.89 1.13
C GLN A 94 -9.64 3.50 0.55
N ASN A 95 -8.84 2.68 1.25
CA ASN A 95 -8.55 1.31 0.82
C ASN A 95 -9.80 0.45 0.71
N ARG A 96 -10.72 0.53 1.69
CA ARG A 96 -12.02 -0.17 1.61
C ARG A 96 -12.83 0.28 0.41
N ASN A 97 -12.88 1.58 0.13
CA ASN A 97 -13.63 2.09 -1.01
C ASN A 97 -13.08 1.55 -2.35
N HIS A 98 -11.77 1.40 -2.46
CA HIS A 98 -11.18 0.92 -3.71
C HIS A 98 -11.32 -0.60 -3.86
N GLN A 99 -11.42 -1.36 -2.77
CA GLN A 99 -11.82 -2.77 -2.86
C GLN A 99 -13.29 -2.93 -3.24
N ASP A 100 -14.17 -2.05 -2.76
CA ASP A 100 -15.55 -1.97 -3.27
C ASP A 100 -15.56 -1.67 -4.79
N PHE A 101 -14.66 -0.80 -5.25
CA PHE A 101 -14.47 -0.54 -6.68
C PHE A 101 -13.92 -1.77 -7.42
N ALA A 102 -13.00 -2.54 -6.84
CA ALA A 102 -12.53 -3.78 -7.46
C ALA A 102 -13.68 -4.76 -7.70
N ALA A 103 -14.59 -4.91 -6.73
CA ALA A 103 -15.74 -5.81 -6.83
C ALA A 103 -16.79 -5.35 -7.86
N ASN A 104 -17.03 -4.04 -7.98
CA ASN A 104 -18.09 -3.50 -8.85
C ASN A 104 -17.59 -3.01 -10.22
N GLY A 105 -16.31 -2.65 -10.29
CA GLY A 105 -15.63 -2.03 -11.43
C GLY A 105 -15.39 -2.99 -12.57
N VAL A 106 -15.50 -4.31 -12.35
CA VAL A 106 -15.48 -5.34 -13.40
C VAL A 106 -16.41 -4.95 -14.54
N SER A 107 -17.64 -4.50 -14.22
CA SER A 107 -18.65 -4.08 -15.22
C SER A 107 -18.16 -2.99 -16.19
N GLN A 108 -17.19 -2.17 -15.78
CA GLN A 108 -16.62 -1.04 -16.52
C GLN A 108 -15.30 -1.40 -17.23
N ILE A 109 -14.69 -2.54 -16.91
CA ILE A 109 -13.39 -2.97 -17.46
C ILE A 109 -13.63 -4.21 -18.33
N GLN A 110 -13.83 -3.99 -19.63
CA GLN A 110 -14.19 -5.06 -20.58
C GLN A 110 -13.28 -6.31 -20.46
N PRO A 111 -11.94 -6.21 -20.41
CA PRO A 111 -11.10 -7.41 -20.30
C PRO A 111 -11.30 -8.18 -18.99
N ALA A 112 -11.64 -7.51 -17.90
CA ALA A 112 -11.97 -8.18 -16.63
C ALA A 112 -13.26 -9.00 -16.77
N ARG A 113 -14.30 -8.44 -17.42
CA ARG A 113 -15.53 -9.19 -17.72
C ARG A 113 -15.27 -10.40 -18.60
N GLN A 114 -14.42 -10.24 -19.61
CA GLN A 114 -14.04 -11.35 -20.50
C GLN A 114 -13.34 -12.47 -19.73
N MET A 115 -12.53 -12.15 -18.71
CA MET A 115 -11.96 -13.16 -17.82
C MET A 115 -13.05 -13.87 -17.00
N ASP A 116 -13.99 -13.14 -16.41
CA ASP A 116 -15.12 -13.71 -15.66
C ASP A 116 -16.04 -14.58 -16.54
N GLU A 117 -16.10 -14.31 -17.84
CA GLU A 117 -16.84 -15.13 -18.80
C GLU A 117 -16.11 -16.44 -19.18
N LEU A 118 -14.78 -16.45 -19.12
CA LEU A 118 -13.95 -17.62 -19.50
C LEU A 118 -13.61 -18.52 -18.32
N PHE A 119 -13.53 -17.97 -17.11
CA PHE A 119 -13.05 -18.68 -15.93
C PHE A 119 -14.06 -18.57 -14.78
N ASP A 120 -14.35 -19.71 -14.15
CA ASP A 120 -15.34 -19.80 -13.08
C ASP A 120 -14.97 -18.97 -11.84
N GLU A 121 -13.67 -18.84 -11.56
CA GLU A 121 -13.15 -18.14 -10.39
C GLU A 121 -12.09 -17.10 -10.78
N CYS A 122 -12.53 -15.84 -10.79
CA CYS A 122 -11.67 -14.66 -10.93
C CYS A 122 -11.67 -13.84 -9.64
N HIS A 123 -10.49 -13.41 -9.21
CA HIS A 123 -10.29 -12.52 -8.07
C HIS A 123 -9.88 -11.13 -8.53
N HIS A 124 -10.59 -10.12 -8.08
CA HIS A 124 -10.36 -8.72 -8.47
C HIS A 124 -9.86 -7.91 -7.28
N TYR A 125 -8.78 -7.13 -7.47
CA TYR A 125 -8.24 -6.27 -6.42
C TYR A 125 -7.47 -5.07 -6.97
N ILE A 126 -7.37 -4.01 -6.17
CA ILE A 126 -6.55 -2.83 -6.48
C ILE A 126 -5.17 -2.94 -5.82
N THR A 127 -4.13 -2.71 -6.61
CA THR A 127 -2.76 -2.50 -6.12
C THR A 127 -2.38 -1.04 -6.30
N TYR A 128 -1.73 -0.43 -5.30
CA TYR A 128 -1.27 0.95 -5.38
C TYR A 128 0.21 0.98 -5.74
N GLY A 129 0.49 1.25 -7.02
CA GLY A 129 1.83 1.56 -7.49
C GLY A 129 2.23 3.00 -7.16
N LYS A 130 3.45 3.37 -7.56
CA LYS A 130 3.98 4.73 -7.37
C LYS A 130 3.27 5.78 -8.23
N GLU A 131 2.79 5.39 -9.41
CA GLU A 131 2.23 6.31 -10.42
C GLU A 131 0.71 6.33 -10.41
N SER A 132 0.07 5.16 -10.46
CA SER A 132 -1.38 5.02 -10.48
C SER A 132 -1.84 3.72 -9.82
N PRO A 133 -3.10 3.66 -9.32
CA PRO A 133 -3.73 2.40 -8.94
C PRO A 133 -3.84 1.46 -10.14
N LEU A 134 -3.53 0.19 -9.93
CA LEU A 134 -3.71 -0.88 -10.89
C LEU A 134 -4.90 -1.74 -10.47
N PHE A 135 -5.86 -1.91 -11.36
CA PHE A 135 -6.87 -2.95 -11.23
C PHE A 135 -6.25 -4.28 -11.69
N ASN A 136 -6.39 -5.32 -10.87
CA ASN A 136 -5.90 -6.65 -11.14
C ASN A 136 -7.09 -7.60 -11.20
N SER A 137 -7.11 -8.49 -12.20
CA SER A 137 -7.96 -9.69 -12.21
C SER A 137 -7.07 -10.91 -12.28
N VAL A 138 -7.27 -11.89 -11.39
CA VAL A 138 -6.48 -13.11 -11.31
C VAL A 138 -7.39 -14.32 -11.43
N ALA A 139 -7.14 -15.16 -12.42
CA ALA A 139 -7.81 -16.44 -12.61
C ALA A 139 -6.82 -17.59 -12.43
N TYR A 140 -7.29 -18.66 -11.78
CA TYR A 140 -6.56 -19.91 -11.63
C TYR A 140 -7.27 -21.00 -12.43
N PHE A 141 -6.56 -21.72 -13.30
CA PHE A 141 -7.17 -22.73 -14.16
C PHE A 141 -6.23 -23.90 -14.49
N GLY A 142 -6.84 -25.02 -14.91
CA GLY A 142 -6.11 -26.23 -15.32
C GLY A 142 -5.20 -26.82 -14.24
N ASP A 143 -5.49 -26.56 -12.97
CA ASP A 143 -4.70 -26.97 -11.79
C ASP A 143 -3.19 -26.66 -11.89
N ARG A 144 -2.83 -25.66 -12.69
CA ARG A 144 -1.43 -25.35 -13.04
C ARG A 144 -1.19 -23.89 -13.40
N TYR A 145 -2.20 -23.18 -13.89
CA TYR A 145 -2.00 -21.87 -14.50
C TYR A 145 -2.58 -20.76 -13.64
N GLN A 146 -1.86 -19.65 -13.60
CA GLN A 146 -2.32 -18.39 -13.05
C GLN A 146 -2.28 -17.36 -14.17
N LEU A 147 -3.44 -16.79 -14.51
CA LEU A 147 -3.54 -15.65 -15.40
C LEU A 147 -3.82 -14.39 -14.59
N THR A 148 -2.97 -13.38 -14.72
CA THR A 148 -3.16 -12.07 -14.11
C THR A 148 -3.32 -11.03 -15.21
N MET A 149 -4.45 -10.32 -15.23
CA MET A 149 -4.64 -9.08 -15.99
C MET A 149 -4.38 -7.89 -15.07
N GLN A 150 -3.64 -6.91 -15.56
CA GLN A 150 -3.38 -5.65 -14.87
C GLN A 150 -3.70 -4.48 -15.77
N VAL A 151 -4.48 -3.51 -15.29
CA VAL A 151 -4.82 -2.31 -16.04
C VAL A 151 -4.77 -1.07 -15.14
N PRO A 152 -4.14 0.03 -15.57
CA PRO A 152 -4.13 1.25 -14.79
C PRO A 152 -5.53 1.90 -14.79
N VAL A 153 -5.97 2.33 -13.61
CA VAL A 153 -7.29 2.91 -13.41
C VAL A 153 -7.22 4.20 -12.60
N ASN A 154 -8.13 5.11 -12.90
CA ASN A 154 -8.44 6.26 -12.06
C ASN A 154 -9.74 5.96 -11.31
N ILE A 155 -9.66 5.86 -9.99
CA ILE A 155 -10.80 5.52 -9.12
C ILE A 155 -11.41 6.81 -8.60
N GLN A 156 -12.64 7.10 -9.00
CA GLN A 156 -13.36 8.32 -8.60
C GLN A 156 -14.19 8.10 -7.34
N SER A 157 -14.74 6.89 -7.17
CA SER A 157 -15.56 6.52 -6.02
C SER A 157 -15.53 5.00 -5.79
N LYS A 158 -16.27 4.52 -4.78
CA LYS A 158 -16.48 3.09 -4.51
C LYS A 158 -17.02 2.28 -5.69
N THR A 159 -17.66 2.93 -6.65
CA THR A 159 -18.39 2.24 -7.74
C THR A 159 -18.12 2.85 -9.11
N SER A 160 -17.27 3.88 -9.20
CA SER A 160 -17.01 4.61 -10.43
C SER A 160 -15.52 4.86 -10.63
N GLY A 161 -15.06 4.67 -11.85
CA GLY A 161 -13.70 4.91 -12.26
C GLY A 161 -13.55 4.86 -13.78
N SER A 162 -12.32 4.97 -14.25
CA SER A 162 -12.00 4.88 -15.67
C SER A 162 -10.67 4.18 -15.86
N VAL A 163 -10.57 3.39 -16.92
CA VAL A 163 -9.28 2.86 -17.39
C VAL A 163 -8.45 4.02 -17.95
N THR A 164 -7.17 4.09 -17.60
CA THR A 164 -6.26 5.17 -18.02
C THR A 164 -5.13 4.71 -18.93
N GLY A 165 -5.10 3.43 -19.30
CA GLY A 165 -4.07 2.85 -20.16
C GLY A 165 -4.44 1.42 -20.56
N GLU A 166 -3.58 0.80 -21.36
CA GLU A 166 -3.84 -0.55 -21.89
C GLU A 166 -3.66 -1.64 -20.81
N PRO A 167 -4.51 -2.70 -20.83
CA PRO A 167 -4.32 -3.87 -20.00
C PRO A 167 -3.08 -4.68 -20.45
N ASN A 168 -2.40 -5.26 -19.47
CA ASN A 168 -1.31 -6.21 -19.66
C ASN A 168 -1.69 -7.54 -19.00
N PHE A 169 -1.26 -8.65 -19.60
CA PHE A 169 -1.60 -9.99 -19.14
C PHE A 169 -0.36 -10.81 -18.89
N TYR A 170 -0.34 -11.51 -17.75
CA TYR A 170 0.72 -12.38 -17.33
C TYR A 170 0.15 -13.78 -17.12
N LEU A 171 0.51 -14.71 -17.99
CA LEU A 171 0.19 -16.13 -17.85
C LEU A 171 1.41 -16.86 -17.29
N ASN A 172 1.28 -17.39 -16.08
CA ASN A 172 2.32 -18.15 -15.40
C ASN A 172 1.95 -19.63 -15.34
N GLU A 173 2.87 -20.49 -15.78
CA GLU A 173 2.80 -21.93 -15.57
C GLU A 173 3.48 -22.28 -14.25
N ILE A 174 2.71 -22.80 -13.31
CA ILE A 174 3.24 -23.32 -12.05
C ILE A 174 3.96 -24.64 -12.33
N GLU A 175 5.20 -24.73 -11.86
CA GLU A 175 6.00 -25.94 -11.97
C GLU A 175 5.84 -26.79 -10.70
N THR A 176 6.08 -26.18 -9.54
CA THR A 176 6.00 -26.86 -8.25
C THR A 176 5.39 -25.95 -7.20
N ILE A 177 4.69 -26.59 -6.25
CA ILE A 177 4.16 -25.94 -5.05
C ILE A 177 4.70 -26.69 -3.85
N THR A 178 5.39 -25.95 -2.99
CA THR A 178 5.97 -26.43 -1.74
C THR A 178 5.14 -25.92 -0.57
N VAL A 179 4.87 -26.78 0.39
CA VAL A 179 4.17 -26.42 1.62
C VAL A 179 5.10 -26.72 2.78
N SER A 180 5.51 -25.70 3.51
CA SER A 180 6.41 -25.86 4.66
C SER A 180 5.68 -26.51 5.84
N PRO A 181 6.40 -27.10 6.80
CA PRO A 181 5.80 -27.60 8.04
C PRO A 181 5.04 -26.52 8.85
N SER A 182 5.40 -25.24 8.67
CA SER A 182 4.70 -24.11 9.30
C SER A 182 3.45 -23.65 8.53
N GLY A 183 3.09 -24.33 7.44
CA GLY A 183 1.94 -24.00 6.58
C GLY A 183 2.23 -22.93 5.53
N GLY A 184 3.47 -22.47 5.39
CA GLY A 184 3.85 -21.51 4.34
C GLY A 184 3.80 -22.15 2.96
N VAL A 185 3.19 -21.48 1.98
CA VAL A 185 3.09 -21.97 0.61
C VAL A 185 4.09 -21.21 -0.27
N GLY A 186 4.97 -21.94 -0.95
CA GLY A 186 5.92 -21.40 -1.92
C GLY A 186 5.67 -21.98 -3.31
N THR A 187 5.75 -21.15 -4.34
CA THR A 187 5.46 -21.52 -5.73
C THR A 187 6.67 -21.26 -6.61
N SER A 188 7.01 -22.20 -7.50
CA SER A 188 7.96 -21.99 -8.59
C SER A 188 7.24 -22.00 -9.94
N TYR A 189 7.71 -21.18 -10.87
CA TYR A 189 7.13 -21.06 -12.21
C TYR A 189 8.14 -21.55 -13.25
N SER A 190 7.68 -22.38 -14.19
CA SER A 190 8.52 -22.90 -15.28
C SER A 190 8.48 -22.00 -16.52
N ARG A 191 7.36 -21.31 -16.72
CA ARG A 191 7.11 -20.50 -17.90
C ARG A 191 6.24 -19.30 -17.55
N ASN A 192 6.56 -18.17 -18.16
CA ASN A 192 5.78 -16.95 -18.10
C ASN A 192 5.58 -16.39 -19.51
N LEU A 193 4.34 -16.06 -19.85
CA LEU A 193 4.00 -15.35 -21.08
C LEU A 193 3.39 -14.01 -20.71
N HIS A 194 3.92 -12.95 -21.31
CA HIS A 194 3.41 -11.59 -21.18
C HIS A 194 2.85 -11.12 -22.51
N PHE A 195 1.62 -10.60 -22.52
CA PHE A 195 0.93 -10.19 -23.74
C PHE A 195 -0.08 -9.06 -23.47
N GLY A 196 -0.54 -8.39 -24.54
CA GLY A 196 -1.42 -7.22 -24.44
C GLY A 196 -2.85 -7.47 -24.91
N SER A 197 -3.61 -6.37 -25.07
CA SER A 197 -5.01 -6.37 -25.50
C SER A 197 -5.26 -7.13 -26.81
N THR A 198 -4.35 -7.02 -27.78
CA THR A 198 -4.50 -7.63 -29.10
C THR A 198 -4.43 -9.16 -29.03
N GLU A 199 -3.47 -9.71 -28.30
CA GLU A 199 -3.34 -11.14 -28.05
C GLU A 199 -4.49 -11.66 -27.20
N TRP A 200 -4.89 -10.92 -26.17
CA TRP A 200 -6.03 -11.28 -25.32
C TRP A 200 -7.33 -11.44 -26.11
N GLN A 201 -7.59 -10.53 -27.04
CA GLN A 201 -8.79 -10.60 -27.87
C GLN A 201 -8.83 -11.89 -28.71
N LYS A 202 -7.68 -12.35 -29.23
CA LYS A 202 -7.59 -13.64 -29.95
C LYS A 202 -7.93 -14.82 -29.03
N VAL A 203 -7.37 -14.82 -27.82
CA VAL A 203 -7.65 -15.87 -26.81
C VAL A 203 -9.13 -15.89 -26.44
N PHE A 204 -9.74 -14.72 -26.22
CA PHE A 204 -11.16 -14.62 -25.88
C PHE A 204 -12.08 -15.10 -27.01
N GLU A 205 -11.82 -14.68 -28.24
CA GLU A 205 -12.56 -15.15 -29.42
C GLU A 205 -12.43 -16.67 -29.61
N ALA A 206 -11.26 -17.21 -29.30
CA ALA A 206 -10.98 -18.64 -29.30
C ALA A 206 -11.41 -19.36 -28.01
N LYS A 207 -12.26 -18.74 -27.18
CA LYS A 207 -12.84 -19.35 -25.96
C LYS A 207 -11.80 -19.86 -24.95
N GLY A 208 -10.72 -19.11 -24.77
CA GLY A 208 -9.65 -19.43 -23.83
C GLY A 208 -8.54 -20.31 -24.42
N ASP A 209 -8.50 -20.52 -25.74
CA ASP A 209 -7.41 -21.25 -26.40
C ASP A 209 -6.15 -20.38 -26.53
N PHE A 210 -5.21 -20.56 -25.59
CA PHE A 210 -3.92 -19.88 -25.56
C PHE A 210 -2.94 -20.32 -26.66
N SER A 211 -3.22 -21.41 -27.38
CA SER A 211 -2.36 -21.82 -28.50
C SER A 211 -2.40 -20.79 -29.65
N THR A 212 -3.48 -20.00 -29.74
CA THR A 212 -3.63 -18.88 -30.69
C THR A 212 -2.58 -17.79 -30.51
N ILE A 213 -1.93 -17.74 -29.35
CA ILE A 213 -0.83 -16.83 -29.02
C ILE A 213 0.47 -17.58 -28.72
N GLY A 214 0.56 -18.85 -29.15
CA GLY A 214 1.77 -19.66 -29.06
C GLY A 214 2.03 -20.29 -27.69
N PHE A 215 0.99 -20.49 -26.88
CA PHE A 215 1.12 -21.10 -25.55
C PHE A 215 0.24 -22.35 -25.41
N ASP A 216 0.90 -23.51 -25.39
CA ASP A 216 0.22 -24.79 -25.24
C ASP A 216 -0.06 -25.12 -23.77
N ILE A 217 -1.33 -25.31 -23.44
CA ILE A 217 -1.78 -25.69 -22.09
C ILE A 217 -1.55 -27.19 -21.87
N LYS A 218 -0.87 -27.55 -20.79
CA LYS A 218 -0.66 -28.93 -20.37
C LYS A 218 -1.88 -29.43 -19.60
N PRO A 219 -2.37 -30.65 -19.88
CA PRO A 219 -3.55 -31.19 -19.21
C PRO A 219 -3.28 -31.70 -17.78
N THR A 220 -2.01 -31.81 -17.38
CA THR A 220 -1.61 -32.37 -16.08
C THR A 220 -1.52 -31.28 -15.02
N GLY A 221 -2.32 -31.35 -13.96
CA GLY A 221 -2.22 -30.43 -12.81
C GLY A 221 -0.91 -30.54 -12.01
N VAL A 222 -0.75 -29.66 -11.02
CA VAL A 222 0.35 -29.65 -10.04
C VAL A 222 -0.19 -30.02 -8.66
N ALA A 223 0.53 -30.87 -7.93
CA ALA A 223 0.15 -31.21 -6.56
C ALA A 223 0.10 -29.96 -5.66
N ASN A 224 -0.85 -29.93 -4.72
CA ASN A 224 -1.11 -28.80 -3.81
C ASN A 224 -1.60 -27.50 -4.49
N PHE A 225 -2.09 -27.55 -5.73
CA PHE A 225 -2.63 -26.38 -6.42
C PHE A 225 -3.68 -25.62 -5.60
N GLN A 226 -4.67 -26.31 -5.06
CA GLN A 226 -5.71 -25.66 -4.24
C GLN A 226 -5.14 -24.90 -3.03
N LYS A 227 -4.09 -25.43 -2.38
CA LYS A 227 -3.46 -24.73 -1.25
C LYS A 227 -2.79 -23.43 -1.67
N HIS A 228 -2.27 -23.38 -2.89
CA HIS A 228 -1.72 -22.14 -3.46
C HIS A 228 -2.84 -21.13 -3.78
N VAL A 229 -3.94 -21.59 -4.38
CA VAL A 229 -5.13 -20.75 -4.62
C VAL A 229 -5.66 -20.17 -3.30
N ASP A 230 -5.84 -21.02 -2.28
CA ASP A 230 -6.35 -20.61 -0.97
C ASP A 230 -5.41 -19.64 -0.24
N ALA A 231 -4.09 -19.83 -0.36
CA ALA A 231 -3.10 -18.94 0.25
C ALA A 231 -2.97 -17.58 -0.46
N SER A 232 -3.51 -17.45 -1.68
CA SER A 232 -3.43 -16.25 -2.50
C SER A 232 -4.69 -15.38 -2.41
N ARG A 233 -5.71 -15.83 -1.65
CA ARG A 233 -6.95 -15.12 -1.32
C ARG A 233 -6.80 -14.35 -0.02
#